data_AF-A0A927Y468-F1
#
_entry.id   AF-A0A927Y468-F1
#
_cell.length_a   1.000
_cell.length_b   1.000
_cell.length_c   1.000
_cell.angle_alpha   90.00
_cell.angle_beta   90.00
_cell.angle_gamma   90.00
#
_symmetry.space_group_name_H-M   'P 1'
#
loop_
_entity.id
_entity.type
_entity.pdbx_description
1 polymer ?
#
loop_
_entity_poly.entity_id
_entity_poly.type
_entity_poly.pdbx_seq_one_letter_code
_entity_poly.pdbx_strand_id
1 'polypeptide(L)'
;MAYNLFSVKRLKEGTKKKLDSFAQTLGPAIARGEQISFADQDITNYIRLQHERIEEKGLTMEYEVYDRDKQEDPIVSDQWRDGHYDSYNCYEEYGVKRMVARSGKKLYKDNKPHLLHTTFADFSSGVHPDNEPFTCPSCGSVSTIAELQNGCPYCQTIFKMDDLLPKVTKYYFTEEPGGNWEEIKPRLVAIAIVLDLIYLLIDFIRRFDYYSEMMSESMIEFVLCAIITAGLGFVFAFFMAYICLGPITLVRAIMISRQYKGRSMVIRTRKKFEELMKPICPEYSYDYFTGKITSMVEQVIFAKDAQDMVFYKGTGIDASFREIIDMNYGASWNLMDFQVGQGTVTVTTDMFFFVLRADGSTVKNVPERYRAVFRRRTDVPMTTSFSISKIECPSCGGSFNAWKSKKCPFCGTDYDAETQDWVLLDLQKM
;
A
#
# COMPACT_ATOMS: atom_id res chain seq x y z
N MET A 1 -12.17 -14.37 19.76
CA MET A 1 -12.99 -13.18 19.49
C MET A 1 -13.55 -13.33 18.09
N ALA A 2 -14.88 -13.35 17.96
CA ALA A 2 -15.54 -13.42 16.67
C ALA A 2 -15.29 -12.11 15.91
N TYR A 3 -14.72 -12.18 14.71
CA TYR A 3 -14.58 -11.03 13.84
C TYR A 3 -15.97 -10.62 13.39
N ASN A 4 -16.39 -9.42 13.79
CA ASN A 4 -17.64 -8.82 13.36
C ASN A 4 -17.46 -8.38 11.90
N LEU A 5 -17.80 -9.26 10.95
CA LEU A 5 -17.55 -9.09 9.51
C LEU A 5 -18.38 -7.97 8.85
N PHE A 6 -19.27 -7.26 9.57
CA PHE A 6 -20.22 -6.32 8.96
C PHE A 6 -20.54 -5.05 9.79
N SER A 7 -19.67 -4.61 10.69
CA SER A 7 -19.79 -3.22 11.17
C SER A 7 -19.02 -2.30 10.22
N VAL A 8 -19.69 -1.75 9.20
CA VAL A 8 -19.13 -0.64 8.42
C VAL A 8 -19.04 0.55 9.37
N LYS A 9 -17.87 0.72 10.00
CA LYS A 9 -17.58 1.88 10.83
C LYS A 9 -17.34 3.05 9.89
N ARG A 10 -18.19 4.09 9.96
CA ARG A 10 -17.95 5.33 9.23
C ARG A 10 -16.73 6.05 9.81
N LEU A 11 -15.85 6.50 8.92
CA LEU A 11 -14.78 7.42 9.28
C LEU A 11 -15.35 8.80 9.66
N LYS A 12 -14.53 9.62 10.31
CA LYS A 12 -14.89 11.02 10.58
C LYS A 12 -15.05 11.78 9.26
N GLU A 13 -15.93 12.78 9.26
CA GLU A 13 -16.22 13.61 8.10
C GLU A 13 -14.94 14.24 7.52
N GLY A 14 -14.78 14.20 6.18
CA GLY A 14 -13.60 14.73 5.49
C GLY A 14 -12.39 13.77 5.43
N THR A 15 -12.37 12.67 6.17
CA THR A 15 -11.26 11.69 6.12
C THR A 15 -11.10 11.08 4.73
N LYS A 16 -12.21 10.72 4.07
CA LYS A 16 -12.16 10.21 2.70
C LYS A 16 -11.48 11.19 1.74
N LYS A 17 -11.84 12.48 1.77
CA LYS A 17 -11.20 13.49 0.90
C LYS A 17 -9.69 13.54 1.09
N LYS A 18 -9.20 13.29 2.31
CA LYS A 18 -7.76 13.22 2.62
C LYS A 18 -7.12 11.95 2.02
N LEU A 19 -7.78 10.80 2.16
CA LEU A 19 -7.33 9.54 1.55
C LEU A 19 -7.36 9.59 0.01
N ASP A 20 -8.40 10.18 -0.59
CA ASP A 20 -8.49 10.42 -2.03
C ASP A 20 -7.36 11.35 -2.49
N SER A 21 -7.08 12.41 -1.74
CA SER A 21 -5.96 13.32 -2.04
C SER A 21 -4.61 12.60 -1.99
N PHE A 22 -4.39 11.75 -0.99
CA PHE A 22 -3.21 10.89 -0.91
C PHE A 22 -3.11 9.98 -2.14
N ALA A 23 -4.19 9.25 -2.49
CA ALA A 23 -4.21 8.34 -3.63
C ALA A 23 -3.94 9.05 -4.97
N GLN A 24 -4.54 10.22 -5.17
CA GLN A 24 -4.36 11.04 -6.38
C GLN A 24 -2.95 11.62 -6.51
N THR A 25 -2.27 11.89 -5.39
CA THR A 25 -0.90 12.46 -5.41
C THR A 25 0.20 11.41 -5.48
N LEU A 26 -0.08 10.12 -5.22
CA LEU A 26 0.89 9.02 -5.37
C LEU A 26 1.53 8.97 -6.76
N GLY A 27 0.70 8.95 -7.81
CA GLY A 27 1.15 8.87 -9.19
C GLY A 27 2.09 10.03 -9.58
N PRO A 28 1.64 11.30 -9.41
CA PRO A 28 2.48 12.48 -9.57
C PRO A 28 3.79 12.46 -8.77
N ALA A 29 3.75 12.03 -7.51
CA ALA A 29 4.93 11.99 -6.65
C ALA A 29 5.98 10.99 -7.15
N ILE A 30 5.56 9.78 -7.54
CA ILE A 30 6.46 8.76 -8.09
C ILE A 30 6.98 9.14 -9.48
N ALA A 31 6.09 9.61 -10.36
CA ALA A 31 6.40 9.87 -11.76
C ALA A 31 7.18 11.17 -11.99
N ARG A 32 6.90 12.21 -11.21
CA ARG A 32 7.36 13.60 -11.46
C ARG A 32 8.03 14.25 -10.26
N GLY A 33 8.16 13.55 -9.12
CA GLY A 33 8.79 14.09 -7.92
C GLY A 33 7.97 15.17 -7.24
N GLU A 34 6.65 15.23 -7.51
CA GLU A 34 5.74 16.15 -6.83
C GLU A 34 5.56 15.80 -5.36
N GLN A 35 5.07 16.75 -4.56
CA GLN A 35 4.81 16.54 -3.15
C GLN A 35 3.61 15.60 -2.95
N ILE A 36 3.78 14.57 -2.13
CA ILE A 36 2.68 13.72 -1.69
C ILE A 36 1.92 14.38 -0.54
N SER A 37 0.59 14.40 -0.62
CA SER A 37 -0.27 14.96 0.42
C SER A 37 -0.67 13.90 1.43
N PHE A 38 -0.93 14.31 2.68
CA PHE A 38 -1.47 13.43 3.73
C PHE A 38 -0.67 12.15 4.00
N ALA A 39 0.63 12.15 3.71
CA ALA A 39 1.55 11.04 4.00
C ALA A 39 2.48 11.40 5.15
N ASP A 40 2.98 10.39 5.86
CA ASP A 40 4.08 10.59 6.80
C ASP A 40 5.41 10.92 6.10
N GLN A 41 6.38 11.34 6.91
CA GLN A 41 7.70 11.70 6.42
C GLN A 41 8.45 10.49 5.84
N ASP A 42 8.21 9.29 6.40
CA ASP A 42 8.83 8.05 5.95
C ASP A 42 8.39 7.71 4.51
N ILE A 43 7.08 7.79 4.23
CA ILE A 43 6.48 7.65 2.90
C ILE A 43 7.00 8.71 1.94
N THR A 44 6.95 9.97 2.37
CA THR A 44 7.46 11.10 1.56
C THR A 44 8.91 10.88 1.17
N ASN A 45 9.73 10.38 2.10
CA ASN A 45 11.15 10.14 1.87
C ASN A 45 11.40 9.00 0.87
N TYR A 46 10.78 7.83 1.00
CA TYR A 46 11.05 6.74 0.08
C TYR A 46 10.45 6.98 -1.31
N ILE A 47 9.31 7.66 -1.43
CA ILE A 47 8.75 8.02 -2.74
C ILE A 47 9.68 8.98 -3.49
N ARG A 48 10.27 9.95 -2.77
CA ARG A 48 11.30 10.82 -3.35
C ARG A 48 12.51 10.02 -3.83
N LEU A 49 13.04 9.11 -3.00
CA LEU A 49 14.17 8.25 -3.38
C LEU A 49 13.83 7.35 -4.57
N GLN A 50 12.59 6.85 -4.64
CA GLN A 50 12.09 6.07 -5.77
C GLN A 50 12.08 6.89 -7.06
N HIS A 51 11.55 8.12 -7.01
CA HIS A 51 11.56 9.03 -8.15
C HIS A 51 12.99 9.29 -8.64
N GLU A 52 13.91 9.65 -7.73
CA GLU A 52 15.33 9.86 -8.04
C GLU A 52 15.96 8.63 -8.70
N ARG A 53 15.65 7.41 -8.21
CA ARG A 53 16.13 6.15 -8.79
C ARG A 53 15.64 5.93 -10.23
N ILE A 54 14.41 6.32 -10.54
CA ILE A 54 13.83 6.22 -11.89
C ILE A 54 14.56 7.18 -12.84
N GLU A 55 14.76 8.44 -12.42
CA GLU A 55 15.45 9.46 -13.20
C GLU A 55 16.91 9.08 -13.48
N GLU A 56 17.65 8.61 -12.47
CA GLU A 56 19.05 8.18 -12.60
C GLU A 56 19.25 7.05 -13.62
N LYS A 57 18.23 6.20 -13.81
CA LYS A 57 18.26 5.12 -14.80
C LYS A 57 17.87 5.58 -16.21
N GLY A 58 17.62 6.87 -16.40
CA GLY A 58 17.13 7.44 -17.66
C GLY A 58 15.79 6.83 -18.08
N LEU A 59 14.93 6.52 -17.11
CA LEU A 59 13.60 5.95 -17.34
C LEU A 59 12.54 7.03 -17.16
N THR A 60 11.47 6.93 -17.93
CA THR A 60 10.24 7.68 -17.70
C THR A 60 9.18 6.69 -17.22
N MET A 61 8.55 6.98 -16.08
CA MET A 61 7.47 6.18 -15.52
C MET A 61 6.17 6.98 -15.52
N GLU A 62 5.16 6.51 -16.23
CA GLU A 62 3.78 6.93 -16.00
C GLU A 62 3.22 6.05 -14.88
N TYR A 63 2.67 6.69 -13.84
CA TYR A 63 2.05 6.02 -12.70
C TYR A 63 0.68 6.66 -12.45
N GLU A 64 -0.39 5.90 -12.66
CA GLU A 64 -1.77 6.36 -12.51
C GLU A 64 -2.47 5.47 -11.47
N VAL A 65 -2.91 6.09 -10.38
CA VAL A 65 -3.80 5.49 -9.39
C VAL A 65 -5.19 6.05 -9.67
N TYR A 66 -6.15 5.19 -10.00
CA TYR A 66 -7.49 5.61 -10.36
C TYR A 66 -8.54 4.89 -9.52
N ASP A 67 -9.53 5.65 -9.05
CA ASP A 67 -10.63 5.08 -8.26
C ASP A 67 -11.46 4.12 -9.13
N ARG A 68 -11.70 2.92 -8.62
CA ARG A 68 -12.57 1.91 -9.23
C ARG A 68 -13.87 1.76 -8.46
N ASP A 69 -13.90 2.24 -7.22
CA ASP A 69 -15.05 2.17 -6.37
C ASP A 69 -16.06 3.26 -6.74
N LYS A 70 -17.34 2.98 -6.52
CA LYS A 70 -18.40 4.00 -6.49
C LYS A 70 -18.87 4.25 -5.05
N GLN A 71 -18.22 3.64 -4.06
CA GLN A 71 -18.56 3.81 -2.65
C GLN A 71 -18.17 5.19 -2.13
N GLU A 72 -19.09 5.78 -1.39
CA GLU A 72 -18.90 7.08 -0.75
C GLU A 72 -17.94 7.04 0.43
N ASP A 73 -17.61 5.89 1.01
CA ASP A 73 -16.74 5.76 2.19
C ASP A 73 -15.80 4.54 2.07
N PRO A 74 -14.54 4.65 2.51
CA PRO A 74 -13.61 3.51 2.62
C PRO A 74 -14.10 2.45 3.61
N ILE A 75 -13.73 1.19 3.37
CA ILE A 75 -14.03 0.11 4.30
C ILE A 75 -12.99 0.06 5.42
N VAL A 76 -13.42 0.28 6.66
CA VAL A 76 -12.58 0.15 7.86
C VAL A 76 -12.50 -1.31 8.29
N SER A 77 -11.31 -1.90 8.16
CA SER A 77 -11.02 -3.29 8.53
C SER A 77 -10.61 -3.48 9.99
N ASP A 78 -9.87 -2.53 10.55
CA ASP A 78 -9.41 -2.56 11.94
C ASP A 78 -9.34 -1.13 12.49
N GLN A 79 -9.50 -1.00 13.80
CA GLN A 79 -9.37 0.28 14.49
C GLN A 79 -8.82 0.03 15.89
N TRP A 80 -7.79 0.79 16.25
CA TRP A 80 -7.26 0.81 17.60
C TRP A 80 -7.04 2.23 18.06
N ARG A 81 -6.98 2.37 19.38
CA ARG A 81 -6.72 3.61 20.07
C ARG A 81 -5.52 3.40 20.98
N ASP A 82 -4.61 4.35 20.97
CA ASP A 82 -3.58 4.45 22.00
C ASP A 82 -3.88 5.64 22.93
N GLY A 83 -2.92 6.07 23.75
CA GLY A 83 -3.14 7.18 24.69
C GLY A 83 -3.58 8.50 24.03
N HIS A 84 -3.36 8.68 22.73
CA HIS A 84 -3.51 9.97 22.06
C HIS A 84 -4.18 9.91 20.67
N TYR A 85 -4.16 8.76 20.01
CA TYR A 85 -4.56 8.61 18.61
C TYR A 85 -5.55 7.50 18.37
N ASP A 86 -6.42 7.75 17.39
CA ASP A 86 -7.26 6.77 16.75
C ASP A 86 -6.61 6.38 15.42
N SER A 87 -6.26 5.11 15.30
CA SER A 87 -5.71 4.55 14.06
C SER A 87 -6.70 3.61 13.40
N TYR A 88 -6.71 3.62 12.08
CA TYR A 88 -7.66 2.92 11.24
C TYR A 88 -6.91 2.22 10.11
N ASN A 89 -7.20 0.94 9.91
CA ASN A 89 -6.81 0.23 8.69
C ASN A 89 -8.00 0.27 7.73
N CYS A 90 -7.82 0.96 6.61
CA CYS A 90 -8.84 1.13 5.59
C CYS A 90 -8.43 0.41 4.31
N TYR A 91 -9.41 -0.03 3.53
CA TYR A 91 -9.17 -0.44 2.16
C TYR A 91 -10.25 0.06 1.20
N GLU A 92 -9.83 0.38 -0.01
CA GLU A 92 -10.65 0.91 -1.11
C GLU A 92 -10.28 0.24 -2.44
N GLU A 93 -11.23 0.14 -3.36
CA GLU A 93 -11.00 -0.41 -4.70
C GLU A 93 -10.34 0.63 -5.61
N TYR A 94 -9.08 0.39 -5.96
CA TYR A 94 -8.31 1.26 -6.85
C TYR A 94 -7.73 0.45 -8.02
N GLY A 95 -7.44 1.11 -9.12
CA GLY A 95 -6.63 0.57 -10.20
C GLY A 95 -5.26 1.22 -10.20
N VAL A 96 -4.24 0.44 -10.54
CA VAL A 96 -2.89 0.95 -10.78
C VAL A 96 -2.50 0.64 -12.20
N LYS A 97 -2.19 1.70 -12.95
CA LYS A 97 -1.70 1.62 -14.32
C LYS A 97 -0.30 2.22 -14.38
N ARG A 98 0.63 1.42 -14.87
CA ARG A 98 2.04 1.82 -14.99
C ARG A 98 2.51 1.66 -16.41
N MET A 99 3.34 2.59 -16.87
CA MET A 99 4.10 2.46 -18.10
C MET A 99 5.53 2.90 -17.85
N VAL A 100 6.50 2.06 -18.20
CA VAL A 100 7.92 2.40 -18.13
C VAL A 100 8.47 2.46 -19.54
N ALA A 101 9.16 3.55 -19.86
CA ALA A 101 9.81 3.74 -21.13
C ALA A 101 11.24 4.27 -20.96
N ARG A 102 12.07 4.05 -21.99
CA ARG A 102 13.40 4.65 -22.12
C ARG A 102 13.51 5.26 -23.50
N SER A 103 13.82 6.55 -23.58
CA SER A 103 13.98 7.27 -24.85
C SER A 103 12.78 7.05 -25.80
N GLY A 104 11.55 7.07 -25.25
CA GLY A 104 10.31 6.84 -25.98
C GLY A 104 9.98 5.36 -26.28
N LYS A 105 10.92 4.42 -26.12
CA LYS A 105 10.65 2.98 -26.27
C LYS A 105 9.99 2.44 -25.01
N LYS A 106 8.78 1.90 -25.15
CA LYS A 106 8.05 1.23 -24.07
C LYS A 106 8.75 -0.07 -23.68
N LEU A 107 9.09 -0.22 -22.40
CA LEU A 107 9.76 -1.39 -21.83
C LEU A 107 8.78 -2.24 -21.00
N TYR A 108 7.79 -1.60 -20.38
CA TYR A 108 6.79 -2.27 -19.55
C TYR A 108 5.49 -1.50 -19.55
N LYS A 109 4.38 -2.23 -19.44
CA LYS A 109 3.05 -1.67 -19.21
C LYS A 109 2.22 -2.69 -18.46
N ASP A 110 1.54 -2.24 -17.42
CA ASP A 110 0.45 -2.98 -16.82
C ASP A 110 -0.72 -2.06 -16.44
N ASN A 111 -1.86 -2.69 -16.26
CA ASN A 111 -3.05 -2.06 -15.72
C ASN A 111 -3.78 -3.13 -14.92
N LYS A 112 -3.78 -3.00 -13.60
CA LYS A 112 -4.26 -4.05 -12.71
C LYS A 112 -5.28 -3.50 -11.71
N PRO A 113 -6.35 -4.27 -11.44
CA PRO A 113 -7.25 -4.00 -10.33
C PRO A 113 -6.54 -4.32 -9.00
N HIS A 114 -6.63 -3.39 -8.07
CA HIS A 114 -6.04 -3.48 -6.75
C HIS A 114 -7.03 -3.09 -5.65
N LEU A 115 -6.76 -3.56 -4.44
CA LEU A 115 -7.25 -2.93 -3.22
C LEU A 115 -6.09 -2.09 -2.68
N LEU A 116 -6.33 -0.79 -2.51
CA LEU A 116 -5.41 0.10 -1.79
C LEU A 116 -5.71 -0.06 -0.31
N HIS A 117 -4.72 -0.54 0.45
CA HIS A 117 -4.78 -0.59 1.91
C HIS A 117 -4.03 0.62 2.45
N THR A 118 -4.65 1.37 3.35
CA THR A 118 -4.03 2.50 4.05
C THR A 118 -4.20 2.34 5.56
N THR A 119 -3.12 2.46 6.30
CA THR A 119 -3.18 2.74 7.73
C THR A 119 -3.15 4.25 7.90
N PHE A 120 -4.19 4.76 8.53
CA PHE A 120 -4.42 6.16 8.78
C PHE A 120 -4.47 6.40 10.28
N ALA A 121 -3.78 7.43 10.76
CA ALA A 121 -3.80 7.81 12.16
C ALA A 121 -4.39 9.22 12.30
N ASP A 122 -5.22 9.43 13.32
CA ASP A 122 -5.89 10.68 13.67
C ASP A 122 -5.84 10.96 15.19
N PHE A 123 -6.00 12.22 15.60
CA PHE A 123 -6.17 12.59 17.01
C PHE A 123 -7.48 12.06 17.60
N SER A 124 -7.40 11.41 18.76
CA SER A 124 -8.60 10.93 19.47
C SER A 124 -9.53 12.06 19.93
N SER A 125 -9.03 13.29 20.10
CA SER A 125 -9.81 14.47 20.48
C SER A 125 -10.63 15.07 19.32
N GLY A 126 -10.28 14.78 18.06
CA GLY A 126 -10.94 15.31 16.87
C GLY A 126 -10.68 16.79 16.56
N VAL A 127 -9.86 17.49 17.35
CA VAL A 127 -9.41 18.86 17.07
C VAL A 127 -8.03 18.78 16.42
N HIS A 128 -7.93 19.22 15.17
CA HIS A 128 -6.66 19.23 14.43
C HIS A 128 -5.85 20.49 14.77
N PRO A 129 -4.59 20.35 15.19
CA PRO A 129 -3.73 21.49 15.46
C PRO A 129 -3.11 22.09 14.18
N ASP A 130 -3.46 21.60 12.98
CA ASP A 130 -2.89 22.03 11.68
C ASP A 130 -2.81 23.55 11.51
N ASN A 131 -3.87 24.26 11.92
CA ASN A 131 -3.98 25.72 11.81
C ASN A 131 -3.58 26.46 13.09
N GLU A 132 -3.17 25.75 14.13
CA GLU A 132 -2.72 26.40 15.36
C GLU A 132 -1.36 27.08 15.11
N PRO A 133 -1.18 28.32 15.59
CA PRO A 133 0.09 29.01 15.49
C PRO A 133 1.11 28.34 16.43
N PHE A 134 2.23 27.91 15.87
CA PHE A 134 3.37 27.40 16.63
C PHE A 134 4.56 28.34 16.46
N THR A 135 5.16 28.69 17.59
CA THR A 135 6.36 29.53 17.60
C THR A 135 7.58 28.63 17.47
N CYS A 136 8.32 28.78 16.38
CA CYS A 136 9.55 28.03 16.14
C CYS A 136 10.53 28.25 17.31
N PRO A 137 10.90 27.22 18.10
CA PRO A 137 11.83 27.37 19.22
C PRO A 137 13.26 27.73 18.78
N SER A 138 13.60 27.60 17.50
CA SER A 138 14.95 27.93 17.00
C SER A 138 15.10 29.36 16.49
N CYS A 139 14.05 29.97 15.92
CA CYS A 139 14.14 31.34 15.39
C CYS A 139 13.04 32.29 15.83
N GLY A 140 12.07 31.81 16.62
CA GLY A 140 10.96 32.62 17.12
C GLY A 140 9.90 32.95 16.08
N SER A 141 10.02 32.50 14.83
CA SER A 141 8.99 32.73 13.81
C SER A 141 7.70 32.00 14.17
N VAL A 142 6.57 32.68 14.02
CA VAL A 142 5.25 32.05 14.13
C VAL A 142 4.88 31.48 12.77
N SER A 143 4.60 30.17 12.72
CA SER A 143 4.10 29.47 11.54
C SER A 143 2.96 28.56 11.97
N THR A 144 2.07 28.21 11.06
CA THR A 144 1.08 27.16 11.34
C THR A 144 1.81 25.83 11.49
N ILE A 145 1.27 24.91 12.30
CA ILE A 145 1.92 23.60 12.44
C ILE A 145 1.97 22.90 11.06
N ALA A 146 0.97 23.12 10.19
CA ALA A 146 0.96 22.59 8.82
C ALA A 146 2.15 23.05 7.98
N GLU A 147 2.54 24.32 8.06
CA GLU A 147 3.72 24.85 7.35
C GLU A 147 5.04 24.27 7.87
N LEU A 148 5.08 23.91 9.15
CA LEU A 148 6.27 23.36 9.79
C LEU A 148 6.54 21.88 9.47
N GLN A 149 5.61 21.19 8.79
CA GLN A 149 5.78 19.80 8.32
C GLN A 149 7.04 19.63 7.48
N ASN A 150 7.35 20.61 6.64
CA ASN A 150 8.52 20.61 5.77
C ASN A 150 9.73 21.36 6.39
N GLY A 151 9.65 21.65 7.69
CA GLY A 151 10.60 22.51 8.41
C GLY A 151 10.11 23.94 8.53
N CYS A 152 10.74 24.70 9.43
CA CYS A 152 10.42 26.11 9.60
C CYS A 152 10.68 26.90 8.30
N PRO A 153 9.70 27.65 7.75
CA PRO A 153 9.88 28.39 6.50
C PRO A 153 10.96 29.49 6.59
N TYR A 154 11.34 29.88 7.81
CA TYR A 154 12.32 30.94 8.05
C TYR A 154 13.72 30.41 8.33
N CYS A 155 13.86 29.48 9.29
CA CYS A 155 15.17 28.98 9.71
C CYS A 155 15.44 27.53 9.32
N GLN A 156 14.50 26.89 8.61
CA GLN A 156 14.58 25.50 8.14
C GLN A 156 14.82 24.47 9.26
N THR A 157 14.59 24.85 10.52
CA THR A 157 14.62 23.92 11.66
C THR A 157 13.62 22.81 11.40
N ILE A 158 14.11 21.57 11.51
CA ILE A 158 13.31 20.38 11.31
C ILE A 158 12.81 19.91 12.67
N PHE A 159 11.50 19.77 12.74
CA PHE A 159 10.82 19.27 13.90
C PHE A 159 10.64 17.76 13.76
N LYS A 160 10.97 17.01 14.82
CA LYS A 160 10.32 15.73 15.04
C LYS A 160 8.92 16.10 15.52
N MET A 161 8.03 16.28 14.55
CA MET A 161 6.63 16.24 14.87
C MET A 161 6.34 14.74 14.99
N ASP A 162 5.86 14.27 16.14
CA ASP A 162 5.13 12.99 16.20
C ASP A 162 3.77 13.06 15.45
N ASP A 163 3.69 14.10 14.63
CA ASP A 163 3.06 14.21 13.33
C ASP A 163 1.70 14.84 13.39
N LEU A 164 1.52 15.85 12.55
CA LEU A 164 0.23 16.46 12.31
C LEU A 164 -0.70 15.42 11.74
N LEU A 165 -1.43 14.80 12.65
CA LEU A 165 -2.50 13.93 12.31
C LEU A 165 -3.69 14.79 11.88
N PRO A 166 -4.30 14.43 10.76
CA PRO A 166 -4.37 13.05 10.32
C PRO A 166 -3.55 12.76 9.08
N LYS A 167 -2.96 11.57 8.98
CA LYS A 167 -2.16 11.16 7.82
C LYS A 167 -2.08 9.65 7.64
N VAL A 168 -1.66 9.25 6.45
CA VAL A 168 -1.32 7.88 6.09
C VAL A 168 0.08 7.56 6.61
N THR A 169 0.19 6.51 7.43
CA THR A 169 1.46 6.04 8.02
C THR A 169 1.97 4.76 7.36
N LYS A 170 1.15 4.14 6.51
CA LYS A 170 1.47 2.94 5.76
C LYS A 170 0.46 2.78 4.64
N TYR A 171 0.91 2.39 3.46
CA TYR A 171 0.03 1.94 2.40
C TYR A 171 0.62 0.77 1.64
N TYR A 172 -0.22 0.02 0.94
CA TYR A 172 0.19 -1.00 -0.01
C TYR A 172 -1.00 -1.43 -0.88
N PHE A 173 -0.71 -1.99 -2.05
CA PHE A 173 -1.69 -2.56 -2.95
C PHE A 173 -1.74 -4.09 -2.85
N THR A 174 -2.93 -4.66 -2.92
CA THR A 174 -3.11 -6.10 -3.15
C THR A 174 -3.90 -6.32 -4.43
N GLU A 175 -3.42 -7.18 -5.33
CA GLU A 175 -4.14 -7.50 -6.56
C GLU A 175 -5.49 -8.16 -6.26
N GLU A 176 -6.55 -7.67 -6.90
CA GLU A 176 -7.91 -8.18 -6.75
C GLU A 176 -8.22 -9.23 -7.85
N PRO A 177 -8.42 -10.53 -7.51
CA PRO A 177 -8.58 -11.58 -8.51
C PRO A 177 -9.91 -11.54 -9.27
N GLY A 178 -10.97 -11.12 -8.59
CA GLY A 178 -12.35 -11.18 -9.07
C GLY A 178 -12.75 -10.00 -9.94
N GLY A 179 -12.17 -8.81 -9.68
CA GLY A 179 -12.76 -7.54 -10.08
C GLY A 179 -14.07 -7.29 -9.32
N ASN A 180 -14.60 -6.09 -9.42
CA ASN A 180 -15.84 -5.74 -8.73
C ASN A 180 -17.06 -6.23 -9.51
N TRP A 181 -18.21 -6.30 -8.82
CA TRP A 181 -19.44 -6.81 -9.42
C TRP A 181 -19.85 -6.06 -10.70
N GLU A 182 -19.63 -4.75 -10.72
CA GLU A 182 -19.95 -3.88 -11.85
C GLU A 182 -19.06 -4.17 -13.08
N GLU A 183 -17.83 -4.67 -12.89
CA GLU A 183 -16.96 -5.14 -13.97
C GLU A 183 -17.27 -6.58 -14.42
N ILE A 184 -17.72 -7.44 -13.51
CA ILE A 184 -18.04 -8.85 -13.81
C ILE A 184 -19.38 -8.96 -14.53
N LYS A 185 -20.41 -8.23 -14.09
CA LYS A 185 -21.78 -8.27 -14.64
C LYS A 185 -21.86 -8.12 -16.17
N PRO A 186 -21.22 -7.12 -16.83
CA PRO A 186 -21.29 -7.01 -18.28
C PRO A 186 -20.62 -8.19 -18.99
N ARG A 187 -19.54 -8.76 -18.42
CA ARG A 187 -18.89 -9.96 -18.97
C ARG A 187 -19.78 -11.19 -18.85
N LEU A 188 -20.45 -11.37 -17.71
CA LEU A 188 -21.44 -12.43 -17.49
C LEU A 188 -22.56 -12.35 -18.52
N VAL A 189 -23.17 -11.17 -18.67
CA VAL A 189 -24.27 -10.95 -19.63
C VAL A 189 -23.80 -11.19 -21.06
N ALA A 190 -22.61 -10.70 -21.44
CA ALA A 190 -22.07 -10.93 -22.79
C ALA A 190 -21.86 -12.43 -23.08
N ILE A 191 -21.29 -13.18 -22.15
CA ILE A 191 -21.12 -14.64 -22.29
C ILE A 191 -22.48 -15.34 -22.38
N ALA A 192 -23.44 -14.95 -21.53
CA ALA A 192 -24.79 -15.52 -21.55
C ALA A 192 -25.50 -15.26 -22.89
N ILE A 193 -25.39 -14.06 -23.45
CA ILE A 193 -25.94 -13.73 -24.78
C ILE A 193 -25.29 -14.61 -25.85
N VAL A 194 -23.96 -14.76 -25.86
CA VAL A 194 -23.29 -15.60 -26.85
C VAL A 194 -23.72 -17.06 -26.74
N LEU A 195 -23.82 -17.60 -25.51
CA LEU A 195 -24.28 -18.96 -25.27
C LEU A 195 -25.74 -19.18 -25.69
N ASP A 196 -26.61 -18.20 -25.43
CA ASP A 196 -28.02 -18.24 -25.83
C ASP A 196 -28.18 -18.18 -27.36
N LEU A 197 -27.42 -17.32 -28.05
CA LEU A 197 -27.41 -17.25 -29.51
C LEU A 197 -26.95 -18.56 -30.15
N ILE A 198 -25.95 -19.23 -29.56
CA ILE A 198 -25.50 -20.56 -30.00
C ILE A 198 -26.60 -21.59 -29.79
N TYR A 199 -27.27 -21.57 -28.63
CA TYR A 199 -28.38 -22.47 -28.33
C TYR A 199 -29.55 -22.28 -29.31
N LEU A 200 -29.98 -21.04 -29.55
CA LEU A 200 -31.04 -20.71 -30.49
C LEU A 200 -30.70 -21.14 -31.92
N LEU A 201 -29.44 -20.97 -32.35
CA LEU A 201 -28.98 -21.45 -33.65
C LEU A 201 -29.08 -22.98 -33.75
N ILE A 202 -28.63 -23.70 -32.73
CA ILE A 202 -28.69 -25.18 -32.70
C ILE A 202 -30.15 -25.66 -32.69
N ASP A 203 -31.01 -25.04 -31.88
CA ASP A 203 -32.42 -25.42 -31.79
C ASP A 203 -33.18 -25.13 -33.08
N PHE A 204 -32.93 -23.97 -33.70
CA PHE A 204 -33.49 -23.62 -35.02
C PHE A 204 -33.09 -24.63 -36.10
N ILE A 205 -31.82 -25.02 -36.15
CA ILE A 205 -31.35 -26.04 -37.12
C ILE A 205 -32.00 -27.40 -36.85
N ARG A 206 -32.13 -27.80 -35.58
CA ARG A 206 -32.70 -29.11 -35.21
C ARG A 206 -34.20 -29.21 -35.41
N ARG A 207 -34.91 -28.09 -35.28
CA ARG A 207 -36.38 -28.01 -35.35
C ARG A 207 -36.87 -27.21 -36.55
N PHE A 208 -36.05 -27.12 -37.61
CA PHE A 208 -36.36 -26.29 -38.78
C PHE A 208 -37.74 -26.61 -39.38
N ASP A 209 -38.02 -27.90 -39.61
CA ASP A 209 -39.28 -28.35 -40.20
C ASP A 209 -40.48 -27.97 -39.31
N TYR A 210 -40.37 -28.21 -38.00
CA TYR A 210 -41.39 -27.84 -37.01
C TYR A 210 -41.67 -26.32 -36.98
N TYR A 211 -40.62 -25.50 -37.03
CA TYR A 211 -40.78 -24.04 -37.09
C TYR A 211 -41.39 -23.56 -38.40
N SER A 212 -41.05 -24.21 -39.52
CA SER A 212 -41.60 -23.87 -40.83
C SER A 212 -43.10 -24.17 -40.93
N GLU A 213 -43.54 -25.31 -40.35
CA GLU A 213 -44.94 -25.71 -40.29
C GLU A 213 -45.74 -24.78 -39.38
N MET A 214 -45.24 -24.52 -38.16
CA MET A 214 -45.90 -23.61 -37.20
C MET A 214 -46.02 -22.17 -37.73
N MET A 215 -45.01 -21.68 -38.47
CA MET A 215 -45.07 -20.36 -39.12
C MET A 215 -46.15 -20.28 -40.20
N SER A 216 -46.47 -21.39 -40.86
CA SER A 216 -47.51 -21.45 -41.89
C SER A 216 -48.93 -21.48 -41.33
N GLU A 217 -49.12 -22.04 -40.13
CA GLU A 217 -50.42 -22.14 -39.47
C GLU A 217 -50.77 -20.89 -38.64
N SER A 218 -49.82 -20.38 -37.84
CA SER A 218 -50.07 -19.25 -36.95
C SER A 218 -48.80 -18.46 -36.63
N MET A 219 -48.71 -17.25 -37.18
CA MET A 219 -47.60 -16.33 -36.88
C MET A 219 -47.53 -15.96 -35.39
N ILE A 220 -48.68 -15.87 -34.70
CA ILE A 220 -48.72 -15.50 -33.27
C ILE A 220 -48.10 -16.61 -32.42
N GLU A 221 -48.44 -17.87 -32.68
CA GLU A 221 -47.89 -19.01 -31.94
C GLU A 221 -46.39 -19.17 -32.16
N PHE A 222 -45.94 -18.98 -33.41
CA PHE A 222 -44.52 -18.95 -33.72
C PHE A 222 -43.75 -17.89 -32.91
N VAL A 223 -44.27 -16.66 -32.88
CA VAL A 223 -43.65 -15.55 -32.13
C VAL A 223 -43.64 -15.83 -30.62
N LEU A 224 -44.74 -16.34 -30.06
CA LEU A 224 -44.80 -16.72 -28.64
C LEU A 224 -43.81 -17.83 -28.30
N CYS A 225 -43.72 -18.87 -29.14
CA CYS A 225 -42.76 -19.95 -28.96
C CYS A 225 -41.31 -19.45 -29.01
N ALA A 226 -40.99 -18.56 -29.95
CA ALA A 226 -39.66 -17.98 -30.08
C ALA A 226 -39.28 -17.15 -28.84
N ILE A 227 -40.21 -16.33 -28.33
CA ILE A 227 -39.98 -15.52 -27.12
C ILE A 227 -39.75 -16.40 -25.89
N ILE A 228 -40.57 -17.44 -25.69
CA ILE A 228 -40.43 -18.36 -24.56
C ILE A 228 -39.11 -19.14 -24.64
N THR A 229 -38.77 -19.64 -25.82
CA THR A 229 -37.55 -20.42 -26.05
C THR A 229 -36.30 -19.56 -25.81
N ALA A 230 -36.28 -18.32 -26.30
CA ALA A 230 -35.21 -17.37 -26.04
C ALA A 230 -35.14 -16.97 -24.56
N GLY A 231 -36.28 -16.74 -23.91
CA GLY A 231 -36.31 -16.39 -22.47
C GLY A 231 -35.77 -17.50 -21.58
N LEU A 232 -36.21 -18.74 -21.78
CA LEU A 232 -35.72 -19.91 -21.04
C LEU A 232 -34.27 -20.25 -21.39
N GLY A 233 -33.90 -20.13 -22.67
CA GLY A 233 -32.53 -20.28 -23.16
C GLY A 233 -31.58 -19.31 -22.46
N PHE A 234 -31.95 -18.03 -22.38
CA PHE A 234 -31.15 -17.00 -21.73
C PHE A 234 -30.98 -17.26 -20.22
N VAL A 235 -32.02 -17.68 -19.50
CA VAL A 235 -31.92 -18.02 -18.07
C VAL A 235 -30.93 -19.17 -17.85
N PHE A 236 -31.00 -20.21 -18.69
CA PHE A 236 -30.08 -21.34 -18.61
C PHE A 236 -28.64 -20.93 -19.01
N ALA A 237 -28.48 -20.15 -20.07
CA ALA A 237 -27.20 -19.63 -20.53
C ALA A 237 -26.54 -18.73 -19.47
N PHE A 238 -27.33 -17.93 -18.76
CA PHE A 238 -26.84 -17.10 -17.66
C PHE A 238 -26.34 -17.95 -16.48
N PHE A 239 -27.06 -19.00 -16.09
CA PHE A 239 -26.59 -19.96 -15.09
C PHE A 239 -25.30 -20.67 -15.51
N MET A 240 -25.20 -21.11 -16.77
CA MET A 240 -24.00 -21.72 -17.32
C MET A 240 -22.81 -20.75 -17.35
N ALA A 241 -23.04 -19.46 -17.65
CA ALA A 241 -22.01 -18.43 -17.63
C ALA A 241 -21.38 -18.25 -16.23
N TYR A 242 -22.17 -18.34 -15.15
CA TYR A 242 -21.63 -18.36 -13.77
C TYR A 242 -20.74 -19.58 -13.52
N ILE A 243 -21.20 -20.76 -13.93
CA ILE A 243 -20.43 -22.01 -13.76
C ILE A 243 -19.11 -21.94 -14.53
N CYS A 244 -19.06 -21.28 -15.68
CA CYS A 244 -17.82 -21.08 -16.43
C CYS A 244 -16.89 -20.04 -15.80
N LEU A 245 -17.43 -18.93 -15.28
CA LEU A 245 -16.62 -17.84 -14.72
C LEU A 245 -16.03 -18.16 -13.35
N GLY A 246 -16.74 -18.91 -12.50
CA GLY A 246 -16.25 -19.31 -11.17
C GLY A 246 -14.89 -20.00 -11.18
N PRO A 247 -14.67 -21.05 -12.00
CA PRO A 247 -13.36 -21.70 -12.15
C PRO A 247 -12.29 -20.74 -12.68
N ILE A 248 -12.62 -19.81 -13.59
CA ILE A 248 -11.66 -18.85 -14.14
C ILE A 248 -11.18 -17.88 -13.05
N THR A 249 -12.10 -17.32 -12.26
CA THR A 249 -11.75 -16.44 -11.14
C THR A 249 -11.02 -17.20 -10.03
N LEU A 250 -11.38 -18.46 -9.78
CA LEU A 250 -10.67 -19.34 -8.86
C LEU A 250 -9.24 -19.62 -9.33
N VAL A 251 -9.03 -19.96 -10.60
CA VAL A 251 -7.69 -20.18 -11.16
C VAL A 251 -6.87 -18.90 -11.09
N ARG A 252 -7.46 -17.72 -11.36
CA ARG A 252 -6.79 -16.42 -11.15
C ARG A 252 -6.40 -16.20 -9.69
N ALA A 253 -7.31 -16.45 -8.74
CA ALA A 253 -7.02 -16.34 -7.32
C ALA A 253 -5.91 -17.31 -6.88
N ILE A 254 -5.89 -18.53 -7.41
CA ILE A 254 -4.82 -19.50 -7.18
C ILE A 254 -3.49 -19.01 -7.79
N MET A 255 -3.48 -18.46 -9.00
CA MET A 255 -2.26 -17.92 -9.61
C MET A 255 -1.71 -16.73 -8.84
N ILE A 256 -2.59 -15.79 -8.46
CA ILE A 256 -2.25 -14.63 -7.63
C ILE A 256 -1.69 -15.13 -6.30
N SER A 257 -2.41 -15.96 -5.55
CA SER A 257 -1.93 -16.53 -4.27
C SER A 257 -0.61 -17.31 -4.39
N ARG A 258 -0.32 -17.95 -5.53
CA ARG A 258 0.98 -18.59 -5.79
C ARG A 258 2.12 -17.59 -5.91
N GLN A 259 1.87 -16.36 -6.34
CA GLN A 259 2.87 -15.27 -6.30
C GLN A 259 3.14 -14.80 -4.87
N TYR A 260 2.19 -15.00 -3.95
CA TYR A 260 2.36 -14.76 -2.50
C TYR A 260 2.84 -16.01 -1.73
N LYS A 261 3.46 -17.00 -2.40
CA LYS A 261 4.00 -18.20 -1.74
C LYS A 261 4.94 -17.82 -0.59
N GLY A 262 4.67 -18.34 0.61
CA GLY A 262 5.39 -18.01 1.86
C GLY A 262 4.60 -17.12 2.83
N ARG A 263 3.48 -16.53 2.39
CA ARG A 263 2.56 -15.69 3.17
C ARG A 263 1.61 -16.45 4.11
N SER A 264 1.75 -17.78 4.25
CA SER A 264 0.79 -18.62 4.99
C SER A 264 0.78 -18.40 6.52
N MET A 265 1.57 -17.46 7.06
CA MET A 265 1.78 -17.30 8.50
C MET A 265 1.36 -15.93 9.05
N VAL A 266 0.80 -14.99 8.27
CA VAL A 266 0.57 -13.59 8.70
C VAL A 266 -0.20 -13.48 10.02
N ILE A 267 -1.33 -14.18 10.15
CA ILE A 267 -2.17 -14.13 11.36
C ILE A 267 -1.41 -14.67 12.58
N ARG A 268 -0.61 -15.74 12.38
CA ARG A 268 0.23 -16.32 13.44
C ARG A 268 1.40 -15.40 13.79
N THR A 269 2.00 -14.74 12.80
CA THR A 269 3.08 -13.77 12.99
C THR A 269 2.62 -12.57 13.80
N ARG A 270 1.49 -11.94 13.43
CA ARG A 270 0.95 -10.78 14.17
C ARG A 270 0.74 -11.12 15.64
N LYS A 271 -0.04 -12.17 15.91
CA LYS A 271 -0.34 -12.60 17.28
C LYS A 271 0.93 -12.92 18.08
N LYS A 272 1.82 -13.75 17.51
CA LYS A 272 3.07 -14.14 18.17
C LYS A 272 3.97 -12.93 18.45
N PHE A 273 4.08 -12.00 17.51
CA PHE A 273 4.92 -10.82 17.69
C PHE A 273 4.37 -9.88 18.76
N GLU A 274 3.06 -9.63 18.78
CA GLU A 274 2.43 -8.84 19.83
C GLU A 274 2.58 -9.47 21.22
N GLU A 275 2.44 -10.79 21.34
CA GLU A 275 2.66 -11.53 22.60
C GLU A 275 4.11 -11.37 23.13
N LEU A 276 5.09 -11.28 22.24
CA LEU A 276 6.50 -11.10 22.59
C LEU A 276 6.87 -9.64 22.88
N MET A 277 6.28 -8.68 22.16
CA MET A 277 6.62 -7.26 22.28
C MET A 277 5.90 -6.55 23.44
N LYS A 278 4.63 -6.88 23.72
CA LYS A 278 3.85 -6.20 24.78
C LYS A 278 4.49 -6.24 26.17
N PRO A 279 5.15 -7.33 26.61
CA PRO A 279 5.88 -7.33 27.89
C PRO A 279 7.09 -6.39 27.93
N ILE A 280 7.66 -6.05 26.76
CA ILE A 280 8.84 -5.18 26.63
C ILE A 280 8.41 -3.72 26.47
N CYS A 281 7.40 -3.49 25.63
CA CYS A 281 6.83 -2.18 25.34
C CYS A 281 5.30 -2.32 25.33
N PRO A 282 4.62 -2.01 26.44
CA PRO A 282 3.16 -2.15 26.54
C PRO A 282 2.38 -1.33 25.51
N GLU A 283 2.90 -0.17 25.12
CA GLU A 283 2.34 0.75 24.12
C GLU A 283 2.58 0.29 22.67
N TYR A 284 3.22 -0.87 22.48
CA TYR A 284 3.59 -1.37 21.17
C TYR A 284 2.38 -1.55 20.22
N SER A 285 2.53 -1.04 18.99
CA SER A 285 1.59 -1.28 17.88
C SER A 285 2.22 -2.10 16.75
N TYR A 286 1.54 -3.18 16.36
CA TYR A 286 1.93 -4.03 15.24
C TYR A 286 1.93 -3.30 13.89
N ASP A 287 0.94 -2.45 13.68
CA ASP A 287 0.82 -1.70 12.44
C ASP A 287 1.84 -0.58 12.34
N TYR A 288 2.13 0.10 13.46
CA TYR A 288 3.24 1.05 13.54
C TYR A 288 4.56 0.39 13.17
N PHE A 289 4.90 -0.74 13.81
CA PHE A 289 6.12 -1.48 13.50
C PHE A 289 6.16 -1.90 12.04
N THR A 290 5.08 -2.46 11.52
CA THR A 290 5.01 -2.92 10.12
C THR A 290 5.20 -1.76 9.15
N GLY A 291 4.58 -0.60 9.40
CA GLY A 291 4.81 0.62 8.60
C GLY A 291 6.27 1.04 8.66
N LYS A 292 6.83 1.11 9.88
CA LYS A 292 8.21 1.54 10.10
C LYS A 292 9.22 0.67 9.38
N ILE A 293 9.18 -0.65 9.59
CA ILE A 293 10.14 -1.56 8.96
C ILE A 293 10.00 -1.60 7.44
N THR A 294 8.79 -1.42 6.92
CA THR A 294 8.55 -1.35 5.47
C THR A 294 9.27 -0.12 4.93
N SER A 295 8.96 1.05 5.46
CA SER A 295 9.59 2.31 5.06
C SER A 295 11.12 2.28 5.16
N MET A 296 11.68 1.68 6.23
CA MET A 296 13.13 1.52 6.38
C MET A 296 13.74 0.68 5.25
N VAL A 297 13.09 -0.43 4.87
CA VAL A 297 13.53 -1.29 3.77
C VAL A 297 13.44 -0.56 2.43
N GLU A 298 12.35 0.16 2.16
CA GLU A 298 12.19 0.91 0.89
C GLU A 298 13.22 2.03 0.77
N GLN A 299 13.42 2.81 1.84
CA GLN A 299 14.43 3.86 1.88
C GLN A 299 15.84 3.31 1.61
N VAL A 300 16.22 2.19 2.23
CA VAL A 300 17.54 1.58 2.02
C VAL A 300 17.72 1.01 0.60
N ILE A 301 16.66 0.44 0.02
CA ILE A 301 16.71 -0.10 -1.35
C ILE A 301 16.82 1.02 -2.41
N PHE A 302 16.09 2.12 -2.23
CA PHE A 302 16.08 3.24 -3.17
C PHE A 302 17.24 4.21 -2.96
N ALA A 303 17.84 4.27 -1.78
CA ALA A 303 19.03 5.08 -1.52
C ALA A 303 20.16 4.80 -2.51
N LYS A 304 20.94 5.84 -2.87
CA LYS A 304 22.14 5.70 -3.72
C LYS A 304 23.22 4.90 -3.00
N ASP A 305 23.41 5.25 -1.73
CA ASP A 305 24.20 4.49 -0.75
C ASP A 305 23.34 4.21 0.48
N ALA A 306 23.21 2.94 0.85
CA ALA A 306 22.51 2.53 2.06
C ALA A 306 23.15 3.16 3.32
N GLN A 307 24.45 3.45 3.28
CA GLN A 307 25.17 4.11 4.36
C GLN A 307 24.76 5.56 4.57
N ASP A 308 24.03 6.18 3.65
CA ASP A 308 23.47 7.52 3.87
C ASP A 308 22.28 7.47 4.85
N MET A 309 21.62 6.30 4.98
CA MET A 309 20.47 6.13 5.86
C MET A 309 20.94 6.04 7.31
N VAL A 310 20.49 6.99 8.14
CA VAL A 310 20.96 7.12 9.53
C VAL A 310 20.55 5.94 10.41
N PHE A 311 19.41 5.31 10.09
CA PHE A 311 18.94 4.10 10.76
C PHE A 311 19.58 2.82 10.24
N TYR A 312 20.37 2.85 9.16
CA TYR A 312 21.05 1.68 8.62
C TYR A 312 22.44 1.51 9.23
N LYS A 313 22.64 0.37 9.92
CA LYS A 313 23.88 -0.02 10.60
C LYS A 313 24.52 -1.27 10.00
N GLY A 314 24.03 -1.76 8.86
CA GLY A 314 24.63 -2.88 8.14
C GLY A 314 25.92 -2.50 7.42
N THR A 315 26.61 -3.49 6.84
CA THR A 315 27.91 -3.31 6.17
C THR A 315 27.81 -3.28 4.64
N GLY A 316 26.67 -3.67 4.07
CA GLY A 316 26.41 -3.68 2.65
C GLY A 316 25.03 -4.23 2.31
N ILE A 317 24.54 -3.88 1.13
CA ILE A 317 23.26 -4.36 0.59
C ILE A 317 23.50 -5.11 -0.73
N ASP A 318 22.61 -6.04 -1.07
CA ASP A 318 22.68 -6.76 -2.34
C ASP A 318 22.67 -5.77 -3.52
N ALA A 319 23.69 -5.86 -4.38
CA ALA A 319 23.80 -5.01 -5.58
C ALA A 319 22.59 -5.15 -6.52
N SER A 320 21.89 -6.29 -6.46
CA SER A 320 20.68 -6.56 -7.23
C SER A 320 19.52 -5.60 -6.90
N PHE A 321 19.53 -4.95 -5.73
CA PHE A 321 18.56 -3.92 -5.36
C PHE A 321 18.68 -2.65 -6.22
N ARG A 322 19.84 -2.40 -6.83
CA ARG A 322 20.02 -1.28 -7.77
C ARG A 322 19.13 -1.40 -9.00
N GLU A 323 18.59 -2.57 -9.29
CA GLU A 323 17.69 -2.79 -10.43
C GLU A 323 16.23 -2.45 -10.11
N ILE A 324 15.87 -2.28 -8.83
CA ILE A 324 14.50 -1.99 -8.40
C ILE A 324 14.16 -0.51 -8.69
N ILE A 325 13.01 -0.28 -9.31
CA ILE A 325 12.49 1.05 -9.67
C ILE A 325 11.10 1.34 -9.10
N ASP A 326 10.38 0.30 -8.67
CA ASP A 326 9.12 0.42 -7.94
C ASP A 326 8.97 -0.82 -7.06
N MET A 327 8.35 -0.63 -5.91
CA MET A 327 8.21 -1.65 -4.88
C MET A 327 6.85 -1.48 -4.20
N ASN A 328 6.17 -2.61 -4.00
CA ASN A 328 4.91 -2.65 -3.29
C ASN A 328 4.98 -3.75 -2.23
N TYR A 329 4.78 -3.37 -0.97
CA TYR A 329 4.73 -4.31 0.13
C TYR A 329 3.64 -5.36 -0.08
N GLY A 330 4.05 -6.62 -0.08
CA GLY A 330 3.19 -7.79 -0.31
C GLY A 330 2.27 -8.11 0.87
N ALA A 331 2.03 -7.15 1.77
CA ALA A 331 1.04 -7.20 2.83
C ALA A 331 1.26 -8.31 3.87
N SER A 332 2.51 -8.77 3.99
CA SER A 332 2.93 -9.75 4.98
C SER A 332 4.43 -9.74 5.24
N TRP A 333 4.77 -10.16 6.45
CA TRP A 333 6.10 -10.61 6.80
C TRP A 333 6.00 -11.79 7.77
N ASN A 334 7.06 -12.59 7.85
CA ASN A 334 7.19 -13.71 8.78
C ASN A 334 8.22 -13.37 9.86
N LEU A 335 7.88 -13.64 11.12
CA LEU A 335 8.84 -13.59 12.22
C LEU A 335 9.74 -14.82 12.16
N MET A 336 11.01 -14.62 11.82
CA MET A 336 12.00 -15.69 11.72
C MET A 336 12.70 -15.91 13.06
N ASP A 337 13.09 -14.82 13.72
CA ASP A 337 13.77 -14.87 15.01
C ASP A 337 13.43 -13.63 15.86
N PHE A 338 13.47 -13.80 17.18
CA PHE A 338 13.20 -12.76 18.16
C PHE A 338 14.12 -12.95 19.37
N GLN A 339 15.08 -12.05 19.53
CA GLN A 339 16.10 -12.12 20.58
C GLN A 339 15.99 -10.91 21.49
N VAL A 340 16.00 -11.15 22.80
CA VAL A 340 16.02 -10.12 23.83
C VAL A 340 17.28 -10.28 24.65
N GLY A 341 18.09 -9.24 24.74
CA GLY A 341 19.34 -9.27 25.49
C GLY A 341 20.08 -7.94 25.47
N GLN A 342 20.88 -7.69 26.51
CA GLN A 342 21.75 -6.51 26.61
C GLN A 342 21.00 -5.16 26.46
N GLY A 343 19.75 -5.08 26.94
CA GLY A 343 18.93 -3.87 26.81
C GLY A 343 18.41 -3.60 25.40
N THR A 344 18.45 -4.60 24.51
CA THR A 344 17.95 -4.50 23.13
C THR A 344 17.03 -5.67 22.79
N VAL A 345 16.15 -5.43 21.82
CA VAL A 345 15.38 -6.44 21.11
C VAL A 345 15.85 -6.47 19.66
N THR A 346 16.17 -7.67 19.16
CA THR A 346 16.54 -7.91 17.76
C THR A 346 15.51 -8.83 17.12
N VAL A 347 15.01 -8.42 15.96
CA VAL A 347 13.91 -9.07 15.24
C VAL A 347 14.38 -9.39 13.83
N THR A 348 14.33 -10.66 13.46
CA THR A 348 14.58 -11.10 12.08
C THR A 348 13.26 -11.37 11.39
N THR A 349 13.05 -10.74 10.24
CA THR A 349 11.83 -10.89 9.45
C THR A 349 12.13 -11.36 8.03
N ASP A 350 11.24 -12.17 7.45
CA ASP A 350 11.15 -12.38 6.01
C ASP A 350 9.97 -11.54 5.49
N MET A 351 10.25 -10.47 4.76
CA MET A 351 9.27 -9.56 4.17
C MET A 351 9.04 -9.90 2.69
N PHE A 352 7.81 -9.73 2.20
CA PHE A 352 7.44 -10.05 0.81
C PHE A 352 7.07 -8.77 0.07
N PHE A 353 7.54 -8.64 -1.18
CA PHE A 353 7.32 -7.46 -2.02
C PHE A 353 7.01 -7.87 -3.46
N PHE A 354 6.28 -7.02 -4.18
CA PHE A 354 6.28 -7.01 -5.65
C PHE A 354 7.16 -5.88 -6.11
N VAL A 355 8.17 -6.19 -6.91
CA VAL A 355 9.12 -5.18 -7.39
C VAL A 355 9.13 -5.11 -8.90
N LEU A 356 9.17 -3.90 -9.44
CA LEU A 356 9.55 -3.66 -10.81
C LEU A 356 11.06 -3.55 -10.89
N ARG A 357 11.69 -4.47 -11.63
CA ARG A 357 13.13 -4.48 -11.88
C ARG A 357 13.40 -4.04 -13.30
N ALA A 358 14.38 -3.15 -13.46
CA ALA A 358 14.87 -2.63 -14.73
C ALA A 358 16.33 -3.06 -14.95
N ASP A 359 16.52 -4.15 -15.70
CA ASP A 359 17.82 -4.80 -16.01
C ASP A 359 18.48 -4.22 -17.28
N GLY A 360 18.37 -2.91 -17.45
CA GLY A 360 18.86 -2.22 -18.65
C GLY A 360 17.91 -2.38 -19.84
N SER A 361 17.63 -3.58 -20.32
CA SER A 361 16.85 -3.79 -21.55
C SER A 361 15.40 -4.21 -21.33
N THR A 362 15.10 -4.80 -20.18
CA THR A 362 13.74 -5.25 -19.84
C THR A 362 13.30 -4.69 -18.51
N VAL A 363 11.98 -4.55 -18.37
CA VAL A 363 11.36 -4.21 -17.10
C VAL A 363 10.36 -5.31 -16.76
N LYS A 364 10.46 -5.88 -15.56
CA LYS A 364 9.64 -7.02 -15.12
C LYS A 364 9.13 -6.78 -13.71
N ASN A 365 7.86 -7.11 -13.49
CA ASN A 365 7.27 -7.17 -12.16
C ASN A 365 7.45 -8.59 -11.60
N VAL A 366 8.15 -8.71 -10.47
CA VAL A 366 8.50 -9.99 -9.86
C VAL A 366 8.19 -9.97 -8.36
N PRO A 367 7.61 -11.06 -7.81
CA PRO A 367 7.51 -11.22 -6.36
C PRO A 367 8.90 -11.56 -5.80
N GLU A 368 9.30 -10.87 -4.75
CA GLU A 368 10.58 -11.09 -4.05
C GLU A 368 10.38 -11.19 -2.54
N ARG A 369 11.33 -11.88 -1.89
CA ARG A 369 11.38 -12.05 -0.44
C ARG A 369 12.70 -11.48 0.07
N TYR A 370 12.62 -10.61 1.06
CA TYR A 370 13.79 -10.00 1.69
C TYR A 370 13.86 -10.38 3.16
N ARG A 371 15.03 -10.82 3.60
CA ARG A 371 15.31 -11.00 5.02
C ARG A 371 15.91 -9.72 5.56
N ALA A 372 15.31 -9.22 6.63
CA ALA A 372 15.75 -8.00 7.30
C ALA A 372 15.92 -8.25 8.80
N VAL A 373 16.97 -7.67 9.37
CA VAL A 373 17.26 -7.74 10.81
C VAL A 373 17.12 -6.35 11.40
N PHE A 374 16.15 -6.18 12.28
CA PHE A 374 15.88 -4.92 12.97
C PHE A 374 16.31 -5.02 14.43
N ARG A 375 16.81 -3.92 14.99
CA ARG A 375 17.13 -3.83 16.41
C ARG A 375 16.58 -2.54 17.00
N ARG A 376 16.16 -2.62 18.26
CA ARG A 376 15.71 -1.47 19.05
C ARG A 376 16.14 -1.64 20.49
N ARG A 377 16.40 -0.53 21.17
CA ARG A 377 16.61 -0.50 22.63
C ARG A 377 15.31 -0.70 23.41
N THR A 378 15.38 -1.45 24.52
CA THR A 378 14.21 -1.75 25.36
C THR A 378 13.87 -0.64 26.35
N ASP A 379 14.81 0.28 26.60
CA ASP A 379 14.63 1.42 27.51
C ASP A 379 14.06 2.67 26.81
N VAL A 380 13.94 2.63 25.48
CA VAL A 380 13.30 3.69 24.69
C VAL A 380 11.80 3.40 24.62
N PRO A 381 10.93 4.23 25.23
CA PRO A 381 9.48 4.04 25.16
C PRO A 381 8.97 4.25 23.72
N MET A 382 7.92 3.54 23.33
CA MET A 382 7.18 3.90 22.11
C MET A 382 6.24 5.03 22.47
N THR A 383 6.69 6.27 22.33
CA THR A 383 5.80 7.43 22.46
C THR A 383 5.11 7.61 21.13
N THR A 384 3.83 7.28 21.05
CA THR A 384 3.02 7.75 19.94
C THR A 384 2.66 9.22 20.15
N SER A 385 2.54 9.69 21.41
CA SER A 385 2.10 11.03 21.83
C SER A 385 2.61 12.19 20.97
N PHE A 386 1.74 13.16 20.68
CA PHE A 386 2.09 14.37 19.93
C PHE A 386 3.10 15.19 20.71
N SER A 387 4.36 15.15 20.27
CA SER A 387 5.36 16.14 20.64
C SER A 387 5.86 16.83 19.37
N ILE A 388 5.90 18.16 19.39
CA ILE A 388 6.80 18.91 18.52
C ILE A 388 8.12 18.95 19.27
N SER A 389 8.88 17.86 19.17
CA SER A 389 10.23 17.80 19.71
C SER A 389 11.21 18.22 18.61
N LYS A 390 12.13 19.12 18.92
CA LYS A 390 13.17 19.47 17.96
C LYS A 390 14.08 18.25 17.83
N ILE A 391 14.38 17.80 16.59
CA ILE A 391 15.50 16.88 16.40
C ILE A 391 16.74 17.70 16.76
N GLU A 392 17.34 17.44 17.91
CA GLU A 392 18.52 18.15 18.37
C GLU A 392 19.73 17.24 18.40
N CYS A 393 20.86 17.77 17.94
CA CYS A 393 22.14 17.15 18.22
C CYS A 393 22.37 17.15 19.74
N PRO A 394 22.62 15.99 20.38
CA PRO A 394 22.84 15.93 21.82
C PRO A 394 24.09 16.70 22.28
N SER A 395 25.02 17.00 21.37
CA SER A 395 26.26 17.71 21.69
C SER A 395 26.18 19.23 21.56
N CYS A 396 25.41 19.76 20.60
CA CYS A 396 25.39 21.21 20.32
C CYS A 396 24.00 21.84 20.31
N GLY A 397 22.93 21.04 20.45
CA GLY A 397 21.54 21.53 20.37
C GLY A 397 21.09 21.98 18.98
N GLY A 398 21.93 21.85 17.95
CA GLY A 398 21.59 22.20 16.57
C GLY A 398 20.54 21.24 15.99
N SER A 399 19.56 21.78 15.26
CA SER A 399 18.51 20.98 14.59
C SER A 399 18.80 20.73 13.13
N PHE A 400 18.71 19.46 12.74
CA PHE A 400 18.97 19.02 11.39
C PHE A 400 18.08 17.84 11.03
N ASN A 401 17.98 17.57 9.74
CA ASN A 401 17.29 16.38 9.26
C ASN A 401 18.15 15.13 9.55
N ALA A 402 17.90 14.49 10.69
CA ALA A 402 18.56 13.25 11.08
C ALA A 402 18.19 12.04 10.19
N TRP A 403 17.37 12.21 9.16
CA TRP A 403 17.18 11.22 8.08
C TRP A 403 18.18 11.40 6.94
N LYS A 404 18.73 12.62 6.77
CA LYS A 404 19.62 12.98 5.66
C LYS A 404 21.10 13.05 6.03
N SER A 405 21.43 13.06 7.32
CA SER A 405 22.82 13.19 7.76
C SER A 405 23.08 12.39 9.03
N LYS A 406 24.05 11.46 8.96
CA LYS A 406 24.56 10.70 10.13
C LYS A 406 25.30 11.58 11.13
N LYS A 407 25.77 12.75 10.68
CA LYS A 407 26.49 13.72 11.50
C LYS A 407 25.70 15.00 11.62
N CYS A 408 25.76 15.61 12.79
CA CYS A 408 25.27 16.96 12.96
C CYS A 408 26.05 17.90 12.02
N PRO A 409 25.38 18.64 11.13
CA PRO A 409 26.06 19.55 10.21
C PRO A 409 26.71 20.74 10.92
N PHE A 410 26.34 21.02 12.17
CA PHE A 410 26.84 22.16 12.94
C PHE A 410 28.11 21.81 13.74
N CYS A 411 28.17 20.64 14.37
CA CYS A 411 29.29 20.26 15.26
C CYS A 411 29.99 18.95 14.88
N GLY A 412 29.51 18.24 13.86
CA GLY A 412 30.10 17.00 13.37
C GLY A 412 29.86 15.76 14.24
N THR A 413 29.14 15.87 15.36
CA THR A 413 28.81 14.73 16.23
C THR A 413 27.93 13.71 15.51
N ASP A 414 28.26 12.43 15.67
CA ASP A 414 27.44 11.33 15.15
C ASP A 414 26.07 11.29 15.84
N TYR A 415 25.02 11.11 15.05
CA TYR A 415 23.66 10.92 15.51
C TYR A 415 23.30 9.45 15.50
N ASP A 416 23.05 8.89 16.69
CA ASP A 416 22.67 7.48 16.81
C ASP A 416 21.14 7.33 16.83
N ALA A 417 20.58 6.93 15.67
CA ALA A 417 19.15 6.66 15.52
C ALA A 417 18.62 5.56 16.45
N GLU A 418 19.47 4.63 16.91
CA GLU A 418 19.06 3.54 17.80
C GLU A 418 18.69 4.03 19.21
N THR A 419 19.11 5.24 19.57
CA THR A 419 18.69 5.89 20.81
C THR A 419 17.24 6.39 20.76
N GLN A 420 16.62 6.40 19.58
CA GLN A 420 15.29 6.97 19.34
C GLN A 420 14.29 5.94 18.85
N ASP A 421 14.70 5.01 17.98
CA ASP A 421 13.78 4.05 17.36
C ASP A 421 14.53 2.82 16.79
N TRP A 422 13.82 2.01 16.00
CA TRP A 422 14.36 0.87 15.28
C TRP A 422 15.48 1.25 14.29
N VAL A 423 16.49 0.38 14.22
CA VAL A 423 17.56 0.42 13.22
C VAL A 423 17.60 -0.86 12.41
N LEU A 424 18.05 -0.77 11.15
CA LEU A 424 18.20 -1.90 10.24
C LEU A 424 19.67 -2.35 10.24
N LEU A 425 19.92 -3.59 10.66
CA LEU A 425 21.25 -4.18 10.80
C LEU A 425 21.68 -4.99 9.57
N ASP A 426 20.73 -5.65 8.91
CA ASP A 426 21.00 -6.48 7.73
C ASP A 426 19.78 -6.47 6.80
N LEU A 427 20.03 -6.52 5.50
CA LEU A 427 19.01 -6.62 4.47
C LEU A 427 19.55 -7.42 3.28
N GLN A 428 18.93 -8.58 3.03
CA GLN A 428 19.36 -9.50 2.00
C GLN A 428 18.18 -10.08 1.21
N LYS A 429 18.43 -10.40 -0.06
CA LYS A 429 17.49 -11.10 -0.92
C LYS A 429 17.53 -12.61 -0.67
N MET A 430 16.36 -13.25 -0.62
CA MET A 430 16.18 -14.64 -0.16
C MET A 430 15.63 -15.62 -1.22
#